data_AF-A0A931SI31-F1
#
_entry.id   AF-A0A931SI31-F1
#
_cell.length_a   1.000
_cell.length_b   1.000
_cell.length_c   1.000
_cell.angle_alpha   90.00
_cell.angle_beta   90.00
_cell.angle_gamma   90.00
#
_symmetry.space_group_name_H-M   'P 1'
#
loop_
_entity.id
_entity.type
_entity.pdbx_description
1 polymer ?
#
loop_
_entity_poly.entity_id
_entity_poly.type
_entity_poly.pdbx_seq_one_letter_code
_entity_poly.pdbx_strand_id
1 'polypeptide(L)'
;MLLCVLLFVSLCLSQPSPAVLFEGARLITGDGSAPVENSSFLVENGRITRVGRKGEVRAPAGAVRVDLSGKTVMPALVDTHVHLGYQRGSTFSADNFKREYLIDLLNKYAYCGFGAVVSLGTDPNDLPFQIRADQLSGRLVGTALFLTAGRGLAAPDAGPNAPELKPSAYGVTTEDEARRYVREQIAKKVDFIKIWVDDRNGTVKKLSPVLYRAIIDEAHKRDTRVIAHIFYLADAKDLARAGIDGFAHLIRDREADVELVALLKQRKVSVMPNLAISENGTHAEPPAWLNDPLLHDVVAAEDIERVRATYAKRSRDAVERARNTYGMMQRT
;
A
#
# COMPACT_ATOMS: atom_id res chain seq x y z
N MET A 1 -19.29 -56.10 -36.83
CA MET A 1 -19.92 -54.87 -36.28
C MET A 1 -19.10 -54.42 -35.09
N LEU A 2 -18.22 -53.43 -35.25
CA LEU A 2 -17.50 -52.79 -34.15
C LEU A 2 -17.96 -51.33 -34.12
N LEU A 3 -18.72 -50.98 -33.09
CA LEU A 3 -19.35 -49.67 -32.91
C LEU A 3 -18.32 -48.75 -32.23
N CYS A 4 -17.81 -47.77 -32.97
CA CYS A 4 -16.89 -46.76 -32.44
C CYS A 4 -17.72 -45.61 -31.83
N VAL A 5 -17.76 -45.54 -30.51
CA VAL A 5 -18.42 -44.45 -29.77
C VAL A 5 -17.45 -43.27 -29.71
N LEU A 6 -17.73 -42.22 -30.49
CA LEU A 6 -17.05 -40.93 -30.39
C LEU A 6 -17.60 -40.17 -29.17
N LEU A 7 -16.82 -40.15 -28.09
CA LEU A 7 -17.00 -39.22 -26.98
C LEU A 7 -16.68 -37.80 -27.46
N PHE A 8 -17.72 -36.98 -27.65
CA PHE A 8 -17.56 -35.53 -27.74
C PHE A 8 -17.17 -35.00 -26.36
N VAL A 9 -15.87 -34.79 -26.14
CA VAL A 9 -15.39 -33.94 -25.06
C VAL A 9 -15.80 -32.51 -25.43
N SER A 10 -16.87 -32.02 -24.81
CA SER A 10 -17.25 -30.62 -24.90
C SER A 10 -16.19 -29.81 -24.15
N LEU A 11 -15.19 -29.32 -24.88
CA LEU A 11 -14.33 -28.25 -24.37
C LEU A 11 -15.24 -27.04 -24.16
N CYS A 12 -15.55 -26.73 -22.90
CA CYS A 12 -15.95 -25.39 -22.51
C CYS A 12 -14.77 -24.44 -22.81
N LEU A 13 -14.67 -24.01 -24.07
CA LEU A 13 -13.94 -22.81 -24.43
C LEU A 13 -14.65 -21.69 -23.67
N SER A 14 -14.01 -21.19 -22.61
CA SER A 14 -14.41 -19.89 -22.03
C SER A 14 -14.43 -18.90 -23.19
N GLN A 15 -15.62 -18.42 -23.56
CA GLN A 15 -15.70 -17.43 -24.63
C GLN A 15 -14.84 -16.23 -24.20
N PRO A 16 -13.92 -15.78 -25.07
CA PRO A 16 -13.15 -14.57 -24.76
C PRO A 16 -14.15 -13.45 -24.50
N SER A 17 -14.02 -12.78 -23.36
CA SER A 17 -14.88 -11.64 -23.04
C SER A 17 -14.81 -10.65 -24.21
N PRO A 18 -15.96 -10.17 -24.72
CA PRO A 18 -15.96 -9.27 -25.86
C PRO A 18 -15.13 -8.02 -25.54
N ALA A 19 -14.36 -7.55 -26.53
CA ALA A 19 -13.59 -6.32 -26.40
C ALA A 19 -14.52 -5.16 -26.02
N VAL A 20 -14.05 -4.25 -25.16
CA VAL A 20 -14.83 -3.10 -24.71
C VAL A 20 -14.12 -1.81 -25.10
N LEU A 21 -14.78 -0.96 -25.90
CA LEU A 21 -14.32 0.37 -26.25
C LEU A 21 -15.00 1.39 -25.35
N PHE A 22 -14.22 2.10 -24.54
CA PHE A 22 -14.69 3.23 -23.75
C PHE A 22 -14.41 4.53 -24.49
N GLU A 23 -15.35 5.47 -24.52
CA GLU A 23 -15.24 6.71 -25.30
C GLU A 23 -15.76 7.92 -24.53
N GLY A 24 -15.26 9.12 -24.83
CA GLY A 24 -15.82 10.40 -24.36
C GLY A 24 -15.29 10.92 -23.02
N ALA A 25 -14.54 10.12 -22.27
CA ALA A 25 -13.97 10.54 -20.99
C ALA A 25 -12.81 11.54 -21.17
N ARG A 26 -12.56 12.33 -20.13
CA ARG A 26 -11.23 12.88 -19.87
C ARG A 26 -10.35 11.81 -19.25
N LEU A 27 -9.31 11.35 -19.95
CA LEU A 27 -8.46 10.25 -19.50
C LEU A 27 -7.12 10.76 -18.96
N ILE A 28 -6.86 10.52 -17.68
CA ILE A 28 -5.54 10.64 -17.07
C ILE A 28 -4.84 9.29 -17.24
N THR A 29 -3.68 9.26 -17.91
CA THR A 29 -2.91 8.03 -18.20
C THR A 29 -2.04 7.58 -17.03
N GLY A 30 -1.60 8.52 -16.19
CA GLY A 30 -0.75 8.24 -15.02
C GLY A 30 0.75 8.24 -15.28
N ASP A 31 1.20 8.61 -16.49
CA ASP A 31 2.63 8.72 -16.85
C ASP A 31 3.19 10.15 -16.76
N GLY A 32 2.37 11.10 -16.28
CA GLY A 32 2.71 12.52 -16.17
C GLY A 32 2.46 13.32 -17.44
N SER A 33 2.00 12.69 -18.53
CA SER A 33 1.55 13.43 -19.73
C SER A 33 0.22 14.16 -19.48
N ALA A 34 -0.11 15.08 -20.38
CA ALA A 34 -1.39 15.79 -20.32
C ALA A 34 -2.56 14.81 -20.52
N PRO A 35 -3.68 15.00 -19.79
CA PRO A 35 -4.87 14.19 -19.97
C PRO A 35 -5.38 14.19 -21.42
N VAL A 36 -5.88 13.04 -21.89
CA VAL A 36 -6.51 12.92 -23.20
C VAL A 36 -7.98 13.32 -23.07
N GLU A 37 -8.32 14.50 -23.57
CA GLU A 37 -9.71 14.97 -23.63
C GLU A 37 -10.50 14.23 -24.72
N ASN A 38 -11.80 13.98 -24.46
CA ASN A 38 -12.68 13.21 -25.36
C ASN A 38 -11.99 11.92 -25.85
N SER A 39 -11.44 11.16 -24.89
CA SER A 39 -10.61 9.99 -25.14
C SER A 39 -11.40 8.81 -25.72
N SER A 40 -10.65 7.83 -26.21
CA SER A 40 -11.12 6.50 -26.51
C SER A 40 -10.04 5.48 -26.12
N PHE A 41 -10.44 4.41 -25.44
CA PHE A 41 -9.52 3.32 -25.10
C PHE A 41 -10.19 1.96 -25.20
N LEU A 42 -9.44 0.99 -25.70
CA LEU A 42 -9.89 -0.37 -25.96
C LEU A 42 -9.36 -1.32 -24.89
N VAL A 43 -10.26 -2.11 -24.29
CA VAL A 43 -9.94 -3.15 -23.32
C VAL A 43 -10.21 -4.52 -23.94
N GLU A 44 -9.17 -5.36 -23.99
CA GLU A 44 -9.22 -6.73 -24.50
C GLU A 44 -8.61 -7.65 -23.44
N ASN A 45 -9.33 -8.71 -23.05
CA ASN A 45 -8.86 -9.71 -22.08
C ASN A 45 -8.31 -9.07 -20.78
N GLY A 46 -9.01 -8.05 -20.26
CA GLY A 46 -8.64 -7.34 -19.04
C GLY A 46 -7.43 -6.40 -19.17
N ARG A 47 -6.95 -6.12 -20.39
CA ARG A 47 -5.84 -5.19 -20.65
C ARG A 47 -6.28 -4.05 -21.54
N ILE A 48 -5.81 -2.84 -21.24
CA ILE A 48 -5.92 -1.71 -22.16
C ILE A 48 -4.91 -1.95 -23.30
N THR A 49 -5.39 -2.10 -24.53
CA THR A 49 -4.55 -2.40 -25.70
C THR A 49 -4.30 -1.18 -26.58
N ARG A 50 -5.19 -0.18 -26.53
CA ARG A 50 -5.10 1.05 -27.33
C ARG A 50 -5.68 2.22 -26.55
N VAL A 51 -5.08 3.39 -26.70
CA VAL A 51 -5.56 4.67 -26.16
C VAL A 51 -5.39 5.73 -27.26
N GLY A 52 -6.35 6.63 -27.39
CA GLY A 52 -6.31 7.77 -28.30
C GLY A 52 -7.48 8.71 -28.04
N ARG A 53 -7.77 9.60 -28.98
CA ARG A 53 -9.00 10.40 -28.97
C ARG A 53 -10.15 9.61 -29.59
N LYS A 54 -11.39 10.03 -29.27
CA LYS A 54 -12.60 9.49 -29.90
C LYS A 54 -12.50 9.59 -31.42
N GLY A 55 -12.70 8.47 -32.10
CA GLY A 55 -12.53 8.33 -33.55
C GLY A 55 -11.15 7.82 -34.01
N GLU A 56 -10.12 7.87 -33.17
CA GLU A 56 -8.77 7.39 -33.51
C GLU A 56 -8.60 5.88 -33.20
N VAL A 57 -9.30 5.39 -32.17
CA VAL A 57 -9.23 3.97 -31.77
C VAL A 57 -10.30 3.17 -32.51
N ARG A 58 -9.86 2.19 -33.31
CA ARG A 58 -10.74 1.22 -33.98
C ARG A 58 -10.97 0.03 -33.06
N ALA A 59 -12.23 -0.31 -32.81
CA ALA A 59 -12.62 -1.51 -32.10
C ALA A 59 -12.95 -2.66 -33.08
N PRO A 60 -12.70 -3.93 -32.70
CA PRO A 60 -13.10 -5.08 -33.51
C PRO A 60 -14.63 -5.16 -33.63
N ALA A 61 -15.11 -5.88 -34.65
CA ALA A 61 -16.54 -6.13 -34.83
C ALA A 61 -17.12 -6.85 -33.60
N GLY A 62 -18.29 -6.41 -33.14
CA GLY A 62 -18.93 -6.95 -31.94
C GLY A 62 -18.37 -6.44 -30.61
N ALA A 63 -17.42 -5.50 -30.61
CA ALA A 63 -16.98 -4.85 -29.39
C ALA A 63 -18.14 -4.08 -28.71
N VAL A 64 -18.22 -4.20 -27.39
CA VAL A 64 -19.13 -3.41 -26.57
C VAL A 64 -18.62 -1.98 -26.51
N ARG A 65 -19.48 -0.98 -26.68
CA ARG A 65 -19.12 0.43 -26.59
C ARG A 65 -19.73 1.05 -25.35
N VAL A 66 -18.93 1.80 -24.60
CA VAL A 66 -19.34 2.45 -23.36
C VAL A 66 -19.05 3.95 -23.47
N ASP A 67 -20.09 4.77 -23.38
CA ASP A 67 -19.95 6.22 -23.34
C ASP A 67 -19.66 6.69 -21.91
N LEU A 68 -18.56 7.41 -21.77
CA LEU A 68 -18.07 8.02 -20.54
C LEU A 68 -18.02 9.55 -20.65
N SER A 69 -18.78 10.14 -21.57
CA SER A 69 -18.91 11.59 -21.73
C SER A 69 -19.21 12.27 -20.39
N GLY A 70 -18.46 13.34 -20.08
CA GLY A 70 -18.57 14.07 -18.82
C GLY A 70 -17.94 13.38 -17.61
N LYS A 71 -17.27 12.23 -17.78
CA LYS A 71 -16.52 11.54 -16.72
C LYS A 71 -15.02 11.75 -16.88
N THR A 72 -14.31 11.59 -15.76
CA THR A 72 -12.85 11.43 -15.75
C THR A 72 -12.52 9.98 -15.49
N VAL A 73 -11.58 9.43 -16.26
CA VAL A 73 -10.98 8.12 -16.05
C VAL A 73 -9.53 8.33 -15.64
N MET A 74 -9.07 7.60 -14.63
CA MET A 74 -7.69 7.63 -14.16
C MET A 74 -7.28 6.24 -13.68
N PRO A 75 -5.97 5.96 -13.50
CA PRO A 75 -5.54 4.72 -12.87
C PRO A 75 -6.14 4.62 -11.47
N ALA A 76 -6.50 3.40 -11.06
CA ALA A 76 -6.90 3.14 -9.70
C ALA A 76 -5.77 3.52 -8.73
N LEU A 77 -6.13 3.98 -7.54
CA LEU A 77 -5.17 4.39 -6.52
C LEU A 77 -4.40 3.19 -5.99
N VAL A 78 -3.18 3.43 -5.51
CA VAL A 78 -2.38 2.43 -4.80
C VAL A 78 -2.04 3.00 -3.43
N ASP A 79 -2.52 2.38 -2.37
CA ASP A 79 -2.09 2.73 -1.02
C ASP A 79 -0.77 2.02 -0.71
N THR A 80 0.32 2.77 -0.70
CA THR A 80 1.66 2.21 -0.58
C THR A 80 2.04 1.84 0.85
N HIS A 81 1.22 2.17 1.86
CA HIS A 81 1.55 1.88 3.25
C HIS A 81 0.30 1.73 4.11
N VAL A 82 -0.11 0.47 4.31
CA VAL A 82 -1.21 0.10 5.22
C VAL A 82 -0.74 -0.87 6.31
N HIS A 83 -1.56 -0.98 7.35
CA HIS A 83 -1.49 -2.02 8.38
C HIS A 83 -2.89 -2.61 8.55
N LEU A 84 -3.19 -3.69 7.82
CA LEU A 84 -4.53 -4.27 7.77
C LEU A 84 -4.79 -5.26 8.90
N GLY A 85 -6.06 -5.45 9.24
CA GLY A 85 -6.51 -6.54 10.10
C GLY A 85 -6.42 -6.29 11.60
N TYR A 86 -6.00 -5.11 12.05
CA TYR A 86 -5.90 -4.78 13.49
C TYR A 86 -7.02 -3.84 13.96
N GLN A 87 -7.28 -2.79 13.20
CA GLN A 87 -8.38 -1.86 13.47
C GLN A 87 -9.69 -2.47 12.96
N ARG A 88 -10.71 -2.61 13.82
CA ARG A 88 -12.09 -2.96 13.45
C ARG A 88 -13.09 -2.10 14.20
N GLY A 89 -13.78 -1.22 13.46
CA GLY A 89 -14.64 -0.20 14.05
C GLY A 89 -13.84 0.66 15.03
N SER A 90 -14.27 0.75 16.29
CA SER A 90 -13.52 1.43 17.36
C SER A 90 -12.49 0.57 18.11
N THR A 91 -12.27 -0.68 17.71
CA THR A 91 -11.32 -1.59 18.39
C THR A 91 -10.01 -1.71 17.62
N PHE A 92 -8.89 -1.80 18.34
CA PHE A 92 -7.59 -2.14 17.77
C PHE A 92 -7.06 -3.35 18.53
N SER A 93 -7.02 -4.52 17.88
CA SER A 93 -6.67 -5.80 18.52
C SER A 93 -6.04 -6.76 17.52
N ALA A 94 -5.10 -7.58 17.98
CA ALA A 94 -4.57 -8.69 17.19
C ALA A 94 -5.65 -9.75 16.87
N ASP A 95 -6.69 -9.87 17.69
CA ASP A 95 -7.80 -10.82 17.46
C ASP A 95 -8.65 -10.45 16.23
N ASN A 96 -8.54 -9.22 15.75
CA ASN A 96 -9.21 -8.79 14.53
C ASN A 96 -8.55 -9.35 13.27
N PHE A 97 -7.33 -9.89 13.37
CA PHE A 97 -6.53 -10.32 12.22
C PHE A 97 -7.04 -11.67 11.69
N LYS A 98 -8.18 -11.62 11.01
CA LYS A 98 -8.89 -12.76 10.46
C LYS A 98 -9.11 -12.58 8.97
N ARG A 99 -9.17 -13.71 8.27
CA ARG A 99 -9.23 -13.77 6.81
C ARG A 99 -10.45 -13.01 6.26
N GLU A 100 -11.62 -13.26 6.82
CA GLU A 100 -12.87 -12.62 6.43
C GLU A 100 -12.81 -11.10 6.58
N TYR A 101 -12.10 -10.62 7.61
CA TYR A 101 -11.99 -9.19 7.87
C TYR A 101 -10.96 -8.51 6.97
N LEU A 102 -9.83 -9.17 6.69
CA LEU A 102 -8.88 -8.70 5.68
C LEU A 102 -9.56 -8.56 4.31
N ILE A 103 -10.39 -9.53 3.90
CA ILE A 103 -11.14 -9.47 2.65
C ILE A 103 -12.17 -8.32 2.66
N ASP A 104 -12.89 -8.11 3.77
CA ASP A 104 -13.79 -6.95 3.93
C ASP A 104 -13.04 -5.61 3.75
N LEU A 105 -11.85 -5.46 4.36
CA LEU A 105 -11.02 -4.28 4.18
C LEU A 105 -10.60 -4.09 2.71
N LEU A 106 -10.16 -5.15 2.03
CA LEU A 106 -9.77 -5.05 0.61
C LEU A 106 -10.96 -4.71 -0.31
N ASN A 107 -12.17 -5.15 0.02
CA ASN A 107 -13.40 -4.73 -0.67
C ASN A 107 -13.66 -3.23 -0.46
N LYS A 108 -13.52 -2.73 0.77
CA LYS A 108 -13.67 -1.30 1.08
C LYS A 108 -12.65 -0.44 0.35
N TYR A 109 -11.39 -0.89 0.29
CA TYR A 109 -10.36 -0.24 -0.52
C TYR A 109 -10.76 -0.19 -2.01
N ALA A 110 -11.21 -1.30 -2.59
CA ALA A 110 -11.67 -1.33 -3.98
C ALA A 110 -12.87 -0.39 -4.22
N TYR A 111 -13.83 -0.39 -3.30
CA TYR A 111 -14.99 0.50 -3.35
C TYR A 111 -14.58 1.98 -3.34
N CYS A 112 -13.57 2.33 -2.53
CA CYS A 112 -12.99 3.67 -2.47
C CYS A 112 -12.00 3.99 -3.62
N GLY A 113 -11.91 3.15 -4.65
CA GLY A 113 -11.11 3.41 -5.84
C GLY A 113 -9.65 2.97 -5.78
N PHE A 114 -9.26 2.18 -4.77
CA PHE A 114 -7.91 1.60 -4.69
C PHE A 114 -7.84 0.26 -5.43
N GLY A 115 -6.91 0.16 -6.38
CA GLY A 115 -6.63 -1.08 -7.10
C GLY A 115 -5.69 -2.02 -6.34
N ALA A 116 -4.86 -1.46 -5.45
CA ALA A 116 -3.91 -2.23 -4.66
C ALA A 116 -3.58 -1.53 -3.34
N VAL A 117 -3.16 -2.32 -2.35
CA VAL A 117 -2.65 -1.85 -1.06
C VAL A 117 -1.38 -2.62 -0.69
N VAL A 118 -0.45 -1.99 0.01
CA VAL A 118 0.80 -2.59 0.47
C VAL A 118 0.84 -2.67 2.00
N SER A 119 0.67 -3.87 2.58
CA SER A 119 0.91 -4.08 4.01
C SER A 119 2.41 -4.10 4.30
N LEU A 120 2.86 -3.14 5.11
CA LEU A 120 4.29 -2.93 5.34
C LEU A 120 4.77 -3.49 6.68
N GLY A 121 5.08 -4.78 6.67
CA GLY A 121 5.87 -5.45 7.70
C GLY A 121 5.13 -5.74 8.99
N THR A 122 3.79 -5.79 8.94
CA THR A 122 2.94 -6.05 10.10
C THR A 122 2.08 -7.30 9.97
N ASP A 123 2.41 -8.22 9.07
CA ASP A 123 1.60 -9.40 8.82
C ASP A 123 2.09 -10.57 9.70
N PRO A 124 1.37 -10.96 10.77
CA PRO A 124 1.90 -11.85 11.80
C PRO A 124 1.98 -13.33 11.37
N ASN A 125 1.30 -13.70 10.28
CA ASN A 125 1.18 -15.07 9.79
C ASN A 125 0.99 -15.10 8.26
N ASP A 126 0.72 -16.29 7.71
CA ASP A 126 0.68 -16.49 6.26
C ASP A 126 -0.67 -16.13 5.59
N LEU A 127 -1.65 -15.58 6.33
CA LEU A 127 -2.97 -15.23 5.78
C LEU A 127 -2.89 -14.26 4.57
N PRO A 128 -2.08 -13.19 4.58
CA PRO A 128 -1.96 -12.30 3.41
C PRO A 128 -1.48 -13.03 2.16
N PHE A 129 -0.56 -13.98 2.28
CA PHE A 129 -0.07 -14.77 1.16
C PHE A 129 -1.15 -15.71 0.61
N GLN A 130 -1.99 -16.28 1.48
CA GLN A 130 -3.14 -17.10 1.07
C GLN A 130 -4.17 -16.25 0.33
N ILE A 131 -4.53 -15.08 0.86
CA ILE A 131 -5.47 -14.14 0.21
C ILE A 131 -4.93 -13.72 -1.16
N ARG A 132 -3.66 -13.34 -1.26
CA ARG A 132 -3.01 -12.99 -2.53
C ARG A 132 -3.03 -14.16 -3.52
N ALA A 133 -2.80 -15.39 -3.06
CA ALA A 133 -2.89 -16.58 -3.92
C ALA A 133 -4.32 -16.81 -4.45
N ASP A 134 -5.35 -16.53 -3.64
CA ASP A 134 -6.75 -16.58 -4.08
C ASP A 134 -7.08 -15.48 -5.09
N GLN A 135 -6.52 -14.28 -4.93
CA GLN A 135 -6.65 -13.19 -5.91
C GLN A 135 -6.02 -13.55 -7.26
N LEU A 136 -4.77 -14.03 -7.24
CA LEU A 136 -4.02 -14.37 -8.45
C LEU A 136 -4.59 -15.58 -9.19
N SER A 137 -5.28 -16.49 -8.49
CA SER A 137 -5.95 -17.65 -9.10
C SER A 137 -7.38 -17.37 -9.55
N GLY A 138 -7.91 -16.17 -9.31
CA GLY A 138 -9.29 -15.80 -9.63
C GLY A 138 -10.35 -16.39 -8.68
N ARG A 139 -9.94 -17.00 -7.55
CA ARG A 139 -10.88 -17.45 -6.49
C ARG A 139 -11.43 -16.30 -5.66
N LEU A 140 -10.71 -15.17 -5.61
CA LEU A 140 -11.15 -13.93 -4.99
C LEU A 140 -11.01 -12.79 -6.00
N VAL A 141 -12.14 -12.26 -6.47
CA VAL A 141 -12.18 -11.20 -7.49
C VAL A 141 -12.88 -9.95 -6.96
N GLY A 142 -12.63 -8.80 -7.58
CA GLY A 142 -13.29 -7.53 -7.23
C GLY A 142 -12.73 -6.83 -5.99
N THR A 143 -11.69 -7.38 -5.35
CA THR A 143 -11.01 -6.78 -4.20
C THR A 143 -9.76 -6.02 -4.63
N ALA A 144 -9.31 -5.05 -3.81
CA ALA A 144 -8.01 -4.42 -4.01
C ALA A 144 -6.91 -5.48 -3.87
N LEU A 145 -5.91 -5.44 -4.75
CA LEU A 145 -4.79 -6.39 -4.70
C LEU A 145 -4.03 -6.25 -3.38
N PHE A 146 -3.85 -7.37 -2.68
CA PHE A 146 -3.08 -7.41 -1.45
C PHE A 146 -1.60 -7.63 -1.76
N LEU A 147 -0.80 -6.57 -1.71
CA LEU A 147 0.66 -6.61 -1.72
C LEU A 147 1.19 -6.60 -0.27
N THR A 148 2.27 -7.32 0.00
CA THR A 148 2.73 -7.54 1.38
C THR A 148 4.25 -7.63 1.48
N ALA A 149 4.80 -6.94 2.49
CA ALA A 149 6.19 -7.11 2.93
C ALA A 149 6.36 -8.22 3.98
N GLY A 150 5.30 -8.99 4.27
CA GLY A 150 5.27 -10.01 5.31
C GLY A 150 5.53 -9.44 6.70
N ARG A 151 6.36 -10.13 7.47
CA ARG A 151 6.88 -9.66 8.76
C ARG A 151 8.13 -8.81 8.53
N GLY A 152 8.16 -7.62 9.11
CA GLY A 152 9.34 -6.75 9.03
C GLY A 152 10.47 -7.21 9.97
N LEU A 153 11.70 -6.75 9.70
CA LEU A 153 12.86 -6.97 10.56
C LEU A 153 13.12 -5.76 11.46
N ALA A 154 13.52 -6.00 12.69
CA ALA A 154 13.93 -4.98 13.66
C ALA A 154 15.06 -5.50 14.55
N ALA A 155 15.61 -4.66 15.42
CA ALA A 155 16.33 -5.18 16.58
C ALA A 155 15.34 -5.92 17.52
N PRO A 156 15.83 -6.81 18.41
CA PRO A 156 14.98 -7.44 19.42
C PRO A 156 14.18 -6.39 20.21
N ASP A 157 12.90 -6.69 20.46
CA ASP A 157 11.92 -5.85 21.17
C ASP A 157 11.58 -4.49 20.51
N ALA A 158 12.20 -4.17 19.36
CA ALA A 158 11.87 -3.01 18.55
C ALA A 158 10.81 -3.35 17.48
N GLY A 159 10.55 -2.41 16.57
CA GLY A 159 9.56 -2.57 15.50
C GLY A 159 8.40 -1.58 15.61
N PRO A 160 7.16 -1.95 15.23
CA PRO A 160 6.00 -1.06 15.33
C PRO A 160 5.72 -0.68 16.79
N ASN A 161 5.25 0.55 17.01
CA ASN A 161 5.06 1.06 18.38
C ASN A 161 3.81 0.50 19.07
N ALA A 162 2.74 0.23 18.31
CA ALA A 162 1.48 -0.26 18.86
C ALA A 162 1.65 -1.69 19.41
N PRO A 163 1.26 -1.97 20.67
CA PRO A 163 1.45 -3.27 21.31
C PRO A 163 0.92 -4.46 20.49
N GLU A 164 -0.22 -4.30 19.85
CA GLU A 164 -0.91 -5.31 19.05
C GLU A 164 -0.13 -5.66 17.78
N LEU A 165 0.68 -4.72 17.27
CA LEU A 165 1.54 -4.90 16.11
C LEU A 165 2.91 -5.45 16.48
N LYS A 166 3.40 -5.27 17.71
CA LYS A 166 4.78 -5.67 18.11
C LYS A 166 5.15 -7.10 17.72
N PRO A 167 4.27 -8.12 17.86
CA PRO A 167 4.59 -9.49 17.46
C PRO A 167 4.89 -9.66 15.97
N SER A 168 4.51 -8.71 15.12
CA SER A 168 4.73 -8.80 13.68
C SER A 168 6.19 -8.53 13.26
N ALA A 169 6.99 -7.83 14.07
CA ALA A 169 8.40 -7.63 13.79
C ALA A 169 9.25 -8.84 14.23
N TYR A 170 10.21 -9.22 13.41
CA TYR A 170 11.20 -10.25 13.72
C TYR A 170 12.50 -9.58 14.19
N GLY A 171 12.89 -9.85 15.43
CA GLY A 171 14.13 -9.35 16.01
C GLY A 171 15.33 -10.10 15.49
N VAL A 172 16.34 -9.38 14.97
CA VAL A 172 17.60 -9.96 14.49
C VAL A 172 18.80 -9.39 15.22
N THR A 173 19.80 -10.23 15.46
CA THR A 173 20.99 -9.91 16.26
C THR A 173 22.31 -10.07 15.50
N THR A 174 22.33 -10.88 14.44
CA THR A 174 23.52 -11.13 13.62
C THR A 174 23.24 -10.95 12.14
N GLU A 175 24.29 -10.71 11.35
CA GLU A 175 24.17 -10.61 9.88
C GLU A 175 23.64 -11.91 9.27
N ASP A 176 24.14 -13.07 9.71
CA ASP A 176 23.71 -14.38 9.20
C ASP A 176 22.23 -14.64 9.48
N GLU A 177 21.76 -14.29 10.67
CA GLU A 177 20.34 -14.37 11.03
C GLU A 177 19.50 -13.45 10.14
N ALA A 178 19.93 -12.20 9.97
CA ALA A 178 19.23 -11.24 9.14
C ALA A 178 19.14 -11.69 7.67
N ARG A 179 20.24 -12.18 7.11
CA ARG A 179 20.30 -12.71 5.74
C ARG A 179 19.42 -13.96 5.58
N ARG A 180 19.45 -14.88 6.56
CA ARG A 180 18.57 -16.06 6.57
C ARG A 180 17.11 -15.64 6.53
N TYR A 181 16.71 -14.70 7.38
CA TYR A 181 15.32 -14.27 7.44
C TYR A 181 14.86 -13.55 6.16
N VAL A 182 15.73 -12.75 5.54
CA VAL A 182 15.45 -12.16 4.21
C VAL A 182 15.16 -13.26 3.17
N ARG A 183 15.98 -14.31 3.12
CA ARG A 183 15.74 -15.44 2.21
C ARG A 183 14.41 -16.13 2.48
N GLU A 184 14.04 -16.31 3.74
CA GLU A 184 12.75 -16.90 4.14
C GLU A 184 11.56 -16.04 3.67
N GLN A 185 11.63 -14.71 3.84
CA GLN A 185 10.57 -13.81 3.35
C GLN A 185 10.48 -13.82 1.82
N ILE A 186 11.62 -13.79 1.11
CA ILE A 186 11.65 -13.84 -0.36
C ILE A 186 11.09 -15.19 -0.86
N ALA A 187 11.34 -16.30 -0.17
CA ALA A 187 10.76 -17.59 -0.51
C ALA A 187 9.21 -17.60 -0.41
N LYS A 188 8.63 -16.76 0.46
CA LYS A 188 7.18 -16.50 0.53
C LYS A 188 6.68 -15.52 -0.54
N LYS A 189 7.58 -15.04 -1.40
CA LYS A 189 7.31 -14.08 -2.47
C LYS A 189 6.79 -12.75 -1.92
N VAL A 190 7.37 -12.22 -0.85
CA VAL A 190 7.04 -10.84 -0.42
C VAL A 190 7.30 -9.84 -1.54
N ASP A 191 6.52 -8.76 -1.59
CA ASP A 191 6.66 -7.70 -2.58
C ASP A 191 7.83 -6.74 -2.23
N PHE A 192 8.15 -6.66 -0.94
CA PHE A 192 9.25 -5.86 -0.38
C PHE A 192 9.81 -6.53 0.88
N ILE A 193 11.05 -6.21 1.25
CA ILE A 193 11.54 -6.42 2.61
C ILE A 193 11.28 -5.15 3.41
N LYS A 194 10.68 -5.29 4.60
CA LYS A 194 10.46 -4.17 5.52
C LYS A 194 11.45 -4.21 6.67
N ILE A 195 12.09 -3.09 6.98
CA ILE A 195 12.91 -2.91 8.18
C ILE A 195 12.41 -1.75 9.05
N TRP A 196 12.66 -1.83 10.36
CA TRP A 196 12.36 -0.79 11.35
C TRP A 196 13.65 -0.19 11.92
N VAL A 197 13.96 1.05 11.53
CA VAL A 197 15.15 1.79 11.97
C VAL A 197 14.71 3.01 12.78
N ASP A 198 14.39 2.75 14.05
CA ASP A 198 13.92 3.75 15.01
C ASP A 198 14.11 3.19 16.42
N ASP A 199 14.69 3.99 17.32
CA ASP A 199 14.91 3.62 18.73
C ASP A 199 13.73 4.02 19.63
N ARG A 200 12.68 4.60 19.02
CA ARG A 200 11.46 5.06 19.68
C ARG A 200 11.80 6.04 20.81
N ASN A 201 12.61 7.04 20.49
CA ASN A 201 13.16 8.03 21.43
C ASN A 201 13.92 7.35 22.59
N GLY A 202 14.74 6.37 22.25
CA GLY A 202 15.60 5.63 23.19
C GLY A 202 14.90 4.59 24.06
N THR A 203 13.63 4.26 23.80
CA THR A 203 12.92 3.22 24.56
C THR A 203 13.28 1.80 24.12
N VAL A 204 13.84 1.63 22.91
CA VAL A 204 14.35 0.35 22.40
C VAL A 204 15.68 0.54 21.69
N LYS A 205 16.43 -0.54 21.48
CA LYS A 205 17.59 -0.49 20.58
C LYS A 205 17.09 -0.42 19.13
N LYS A 206 17.65 0.46 18.31
CA LYS A 206 17.37 0.46 16.86
C LYS A 206 18.18 -0.60 16.13
N LEU A 207 17.65 -1.03 14.97
CA LEU A 207 18.37 -1.91 14.06
C LEU A 207 19.69 -1.27 13.61
N SER A 208 20.81 -1.98 13.81
CA SER A 208 22.13 -1.39 13.66
C SER A 208 22.54 -1.20 12.19
N PRO A 209 23.48 -0.28 11.91
CA PRO A 209 24.04 -0.07 10.56
C PRO A 209 24.64 -1.29 9.90
N VAL A 210 25.24 -2.19 10.69
CA VAL A 210 25.77 -3.46 10.20
C VAL A 210 24.64 -4.38 9.73
N LEU A 211 23.56 -4.48 10.51
CA LEU A 211 22.45 -5.38 10.22
C LEU A 211 21.61 -4.91 9.03
N TYR A 212 21.24 -3.63 8.92
CA TYR A 212 20.45 -3.20 7.77
C TYR A 212 21.25 -3.21 6.46
N ARG A 213 22.58 -3.02 6.48
CA ARG A 213 23.42 -3.20 5.29
C ARG A 213 23.41 -4.66 4.82
N ALA A 214 23.51 -5.62 5.76
CA ALA A 214 23.42 -7.04 5.44
C ALA A 214 22.04 -7.42 4.87
N ILE A 215 20.96 -6.84 5.40
CA ILE A 215 19.59 -7.02 4.90
C ILE A 215 19.44 -6.48 3.47
N ILE A 216 19.89 -5.24 3.23
CA ILE A 216 19.82 -4.59 1.91
C ILE A 216 20.61 -5.41 0.88
N ASP A 217 21.86 -5.77 1.18
CA ASP A 217 22.70 -6.57 0.29
C ASP A 217 22.08 -7.94 -0.03
N GLU A 218 21.50 -8.65 0.95
CA GLU A 218 20.87 -9.95 0.72
C GLU A 218 19.60 -9.87 -0.14
N ALA A 219 18.81 -8.82 0.06
CA ALA A 219 17.58 -8.58 -0.69
C ALA A 219 17.89 -8.20 -2.14
N HIS A 220 18.86 -7.32 -2.36
CA HIS A 220 19.30 -6.89 -3.69
C HIS A 220 19.94 -8.02 -4.51
N LYS A 221 20.66 -8.96 -3.87
CA LYS A 221 21.13 -10.20 -4.53
C LYS A 221 20.01 -11.07 -5.12
N ARG A 222 18.76 -10.78 -4.79
CA ARG A 222 17.55 -11.49 -5.21
C ARG A 222 16.50 -10.54 -5.78
N ASP A 223 16.95 -9.40 -6.31
CA ASP A 223 16.10 -8.41 -6.98
C ASP A 223 14.90 -7.94 -6.14
N THR A 224 15.03 -7.96 -4.81
CA THR A 224 13.97 -7.57 -3.88
C THR A 224 14.31 -6.25 -3.21
N ARG A 225 13.39 -5.29 -3.29
CA ARG A 225 13.54 -3.94 -2.74
C ARG A 225 13.33 -3.92 -1.22
N VAL A 226 13.99 -2.98 -0.54
CA VAL A 226 13.91 -2.78 0.92
C VAL A 226 13.31 -1.42 1.27
N ILE A 227 12.28 -1.43 2.12
CA ILE A 227 11.63 -0.24 2.65
C ILE A 227 11.94 -0.12 4.14
N ALA A 228 12.38 1.06 4.60
CA ALA A 228 12.66 1.32 6.00
C ALA A 228 11.62 2.23 6.64
N HIS A 229 11.14 1.88 7.83
CA HIS A 229 10.61 2.89 8.76
C HIS A 229 11.80 3.69 9.30
N ILE A 230 11.71 5.01 9.26
CA ILE A 230 12.75 5.93 9.73
C ILE A 230 12.19 7.01 10.66
N PHE A 231 13.06 7.62 11.47
CA PHE A 231 12.73 8.80 12.27
C PHE A 231 13.80 9.88 12.18
N TYR A 232 15.08 9.50 12.25
CA TYR A 232 16.20 10.45 12.35
C TYR A 232 16.81 10.78 10.98
N LEU A 233 17.17 12.06 10.77
CA LEU A 233 17.92 12.53 9.59
C LEU A 233 19.20 11.73 9.35
N ALA A 234 19.96 11.46 10.41
CA ALA A 234 21.22 10.73 10.31
C ALA A 234 21.03 9.31 9.76
N ASP A 235 20.01 8.60 10.24
CA ASP A 235 19.69 7.25 9.79
C ASP A 235 19.18 7.25 8.34
N ALA A 236 18.34 8.23 7.96
CA ALA A 236 17.85 8.36 6.60
C ALA A 236 18.99 8.56 5.58
N LYS A 237 19.96 9.42 5.90
CA LYS A 237 21.14 9.62 5.04
C LYS A 237 21.99 8.36 4.93
N ASP A 238 22.23 7.66 6.05
CA ASP A 238 23.05 6.45 6.01
C ASP A 238 22.37 5.31 5.24
N LEU A 239 21.07 5.12 5.42
CA LEU A 239 20.27 4.17 4.65
C LEU A 239 20.26 4.51 3.15
N ALA A 240 20.13 5.79 2.78
CA ALA A 240 20.21 6.23 1.39
C ALA A 240 21.58 5.92 0.77
N ARG A 241 22.68 6.11 1.52
CA ARG A 241 24.02 5.71 1.08
C ARG A 241 24.19 4.19 0.99
N ALA A 242 23.53 3.45 1.88
CA ALA A 242 23.53 1.98 1.90
C ALA A 242 22.66 1.35 0.80
N GLY A 243 21.88 2.14 0.05
CA GLY A 243 21.10 1.67 -1.09
C GLY A 243 19.64 1.31 -0.77
N ILE A 244 19.06 1.85 0.30
CA ILE A 244 17.62 1.65 0.57
C ILE A 244 16.75 2.10 -0.62
N ASP A 245 15.64 1.39 -0.88
CA ASP A 245 14.76 1.66 -2.02
C ASP A 245 13.59 2.58 -1.66
N GLY A 246 13.19 2.59 -0.40
CA GLY A 246 12.10 3.42 0.06
C GLY A 246 12.06 3.72 1.54
N PHE A 247 11.44 4.84 1.88
CA PHE A 247 11.13 5.24 3.24
C PHE A 247 9.64 5.24 3.49
N ALA A 248 9.27 4.52 4.55
CA ALA A 248 8.00 4.68 5.22
C ALA A 248 8.14 5.78 6.26
N HIS A 249 7.26 6.77 6.17
CA HIS A 249 7.29 8.05 6.86
C HIS A 249 8.42 8.99 6.42
N LEU A 250 8.35 10.21 6.96
CA LEU A 250 9.40 11.21 6.90
C LEU A 250 10.28 11.15 8.16
N ILE A 251 11.44 11.79 8.08
CA ILE A 251 12.20 12.16 9.27
C ILE A 251 11.37 13.13 10.13
N ARG A 252 11.56 13.06 11.43
CA ARG A 252 10.74 13.77 12.43
C ARG A 252 11.56 14.34 13.59
N ASP A 253 12.88 14.19 13.57
CA ASP A 253 13.76 14.81 14.55
C ASP A 253 14.15 16.25 14.17
N ARG A 254 14.10 16.58 12.87
CA ARG A 254 14.36 17.91 12.30
C ARG A 254 13.87 17.99 10.85
N GLU A 255 13.95 19.17 10.27
CA GLU A 255 13.69 19.39 8.84
C GLU A 255 14.73 18.67 7.96
N ALA A 256 14.31 18.19 6.77
CA ALA A 256 15.26 17.64 5.80
C ALA A 256 16.22 18.71 5.32
N ASP A 257 17.50 18.33 5.23
CA ASP A 257 18.50 19.19 4.62
C ASP A 257 18.73 18.85 3.15
N VAL A 258 19.43 19.75 2.48
CA VAL A 258 19.78 19.64 1.06
C VAL A 258 20.53 18.35 0.72
N GLU A 259 21.29 17.80 1.67
CA GLU A 259 22.01 16.55 1.47
C GLU A 259 21.05 15.36 1.41
N LEU A 260 20.10 15.25 2.34
CA LEU A 260 19.11 14.18 2.29
C LEU A 260 18.35 14.25 0.97
N VAL A 261 17.84 15.42 0.58
CA VAL A 261 17.09 15.59 -0.68
C VAL A 261 17.93 15.19 -1.89
N ALA A 262 19.21 15.57 -1.93
CA ALA A 262 20.13 15.17 -3.00
C ALA A 262 20.34 13.64 -3.05
N LEU A 263 20.53 13.00 -1.89
CA LEU A 263 20.68 11.54 -1.79
C LEU A 263 19.44 10.81 -2.28
N LEU A 264 18.24 11.24 -1.85
CA LEU A 264 16.97 10.62 -2.29
C LEU A 264 16.81 10.67 -3.81
N LYS A 265 17.09 11.83 -4.42
CA LYS A 265 17.02 12.02 -5.87
C LYS A 265 18.06 11.19 -6.60
N GLN A 266 19.31 11.21 -6.15
CA GLN A 266 20.41 10.47 -6.78
C GLN A 266 20.19 8.96 -6.75
N ARG A 267 19.65 8.45 -5.64
CA ARG A 267 19.40 7.03 -5.41
C ARG A 267 18.00 6.58 -5.83
N LYS A 268 17.12 7.51 -6.24
CA LYS A 268 15.72 7.26 -6.59
C LYS A 268 14.96 6.58 -5.45
N VAL A 269 15.25 6.99 -4.20
CA VAL A 269 14.58 6.46 -3.02
C VAL A 269 13.14 6.99 -2.99
N SER A 270 12.18 6.08 -2.93
CA SER A 270 10.76 6.43 -2.79
C SER A 270 10.44 6.87 -1.36
N VAL A 271 9.48 7.78 -1.18
CA VAL A 271 9.09 8.25 0.15
C VAL A 271 7.58 8.18 0.29
N MET A 272 7.12 7.53 1.35
CA MET A 272 5.72 7.39 1.72
C MET A 272 5.51 8.24 2.97
N PRO A 273 5.06 9.48 2.86
CA PRO A 273 5.18 10.42 3.98
C PRO A 273 4.12 10.21 5.07
N ASN A 274 3.02 9.53 4.75
CA ASN A 274 1.85 9.28 5.64
C ASN A 274 1.33 10.56 6.34
N LEU A 275 1.35 11.69 5.64
CA LEU A 275 0.99 13.01 6.17
C LEU A 275 -0.40 13.04 6.79
N ALA A 276 -1.38 12.30 6.24
CA ALA A 276 -2.75 12.25 6.75
C ALA A 276 -2.85 11.83 8.23
N ILE A 277 -1.97 10.93 8.70
CA ILE A 277 -1.96 10.49 10.10
C ILE A 277 -1.54 11.65 11.02
N SER A 278 -0.49 12.38 10.62
CA SER A 278 -0.01 13.55 11.38
C SER A 278 -0.97 14.73 11.26
N GLU A 279 -1.56 14.95 10.09
CA GLU A 279 -2.57 15.98 9.84
C GLU A 279 -3.78 15.82 10.74
N ASN A 280 -4.23 14.57 10.96
CA ASN A 280 -5.37 14.29 11.81
C ASN A 280 -5.23 14.92 13.21
N GLY A 281 -4.01 14.96 13.77
CA GLY A 281 -3.73 15.58 15.07
C GLY A 281 -3.88 17.11 15.10
N THR A 282 -3.90 17.77 13.95
CA THR A 282 -3.93 19.24 13.81
C THR A 282 -5.34 19.85 13.94
N HIS A 283 -6.36 19.00 13.89
CA HIS A 283 -7.75 19.40 14.00
C HIS A 283 -8.18 19.52 15.47
N ALA A 284 -8.68 20.70 15.84
CA ALA A 284 -9.31 20.94 17.15
C ALA A 284 -10.78 20.47 17.15
N GLU A 285 -11.45 20.63 16.01
CA GLU A 285 -12.84 20.25 15.79
C GLU A 285 -12.92 19.10 14.77
N PRO A 286 -14.03 18.33 14.73
CA PRO A 286 -14.25 17.31 13.73
C PRO A 286 -14.03 17.84 12.30
N PRO A 287 -13.09 17.26 11.52
CA PRO A 287 -12.82 17.72 10.16
C PRO A 287 -13.94 17.37 9.18
N ALA A 288 -14.02 18.12 8.08
CA ALA A 288 -15.10 18.00 7.09
C ALA A 288 -15.20 16.61 6.45
N TRP A 289 -14.08 15.90 6.29
CA TRP A 289 -14.05 14.54 5.72
C TRP A 289 -14.81 13.51 6.56
N LEU A 290 -15.12 13.79 7.83
CA LEU A 290 -16.01 12.92 8.63
C LEU A 290 -17.45 12.90 8.12
N ASN A 291 -17.82 13.83 7.24
CA ASN A 291 -19.13 13.89 6.60
C ASN A 291 -19.06 13.46 5.13
N ASP A 292 -17.92 12.92 4.67
CA ASP A 292 -17.78 12.45 3.29
C ASP A 292 -18.68 11.24 3.05
N PRO A 293 -19.60 11.27 2.06
CA PRO A 293 -20.49 10.15 1.78
C PRO A 293 -19.75 8.82 1.60
N LEU A 294 -18.57 8.83 0.98
CA LEU A 294 -17.78 7.61 0.75
C LEU A 294 -17.32 6.98 2.07
N LEU A 295 -17.04 7.79 3.09
CA LEU A 295 -16.71 7.29 4.43
C LEU A 295 -17.93 6.63 5.08
N HIS A 296 -19.11 7.23 4.95
CA HIS A 296 -20.37 6.72 5.51
C HIS A 296 -20.84 5.42 4.83
N ASP A 297 -20.45 5.19 3.57
CA ASP A 297 -20.74 3.94 2.87
C ASP A 297 -19.94 2.74 3.41
N VAL A 298 -18.78 2.97 4.04
CA VAL A 298 -17.83 1.90 4.42
C VAL A 298 -17.54 1.82 5.93
N VAL A 299 -17.94 2.83 6.70
CA VAL A 299 -17.75 2.91 8.15
C VAL A 299 -19.11 3.05 8.85
N ALA A 300 -19.33 2.28 9.92
CA ALA A 300 -20.56 2.35 10.68
C ALA A 300 -20.76 3.74 11.32
N ALA A 301 -21.98 4.24 11.30
CA ALA A 301 -22.33 5.55 11.88
C ALA A 301 -21.89 5.69 13.34
N GLU A 302 -22.02 4.63 14.13
CA GLU A 302 -21.59 4.61 15.54
C GLU A 302 -20.07 4.83 15.69
N ASP A 303 -19.26 4.29 14.77
CA ASP A 303 -17.80 4.46 14.79
C ASP A 303 -17.42 5.88 14.36
N ILE A 304 -18.12 6.45 13.36
CA ILE A 304 -17.94 7.84 12.94
C ILE A 304 -18.24 8.78 14.11
N GLU A 305 -19.35 8.57 14.83
CA GLU A 305 -19.70 9.39 16.00
C GLU A 305 -18.71 9.19 17.16
N ARG A 306 -18.17 7.99 17.35
CA ARG A 306 -17.08 7.76 18.30
C ARG A 306 -15.84 8.56 17.94
N VAL A 307 -15.45 8.56 16.67
CA VAL A 307 -14.32 9.36 16.16
C VAL A 307 -14.61 10.85 16.38
N ARG A 308 -15.81 11.33 16.05
CA ARG A 308 -16.25 12.72 16.29
C ARG A 308 -16.12 13.12 17.77
N ALA A 309 -16.52 12.24 18.69
CA ALA A 309 -16.42 12.47 20.12
C ALA A 309 -14.97 12.58 20.63
N THR A 310 -13.97 12.04 19.90
CA THR A 310 -12.56 12.18 20.30
C THR A 310 -12.05 13.62 20.21
N TYR A 311 -12.60 14.44 19.29
CA TYR A 311 -12.16 15.82 19.09
C TYR A 311 -12.53 16.72 20.27
N ALA A 312 -13.68 16.48 20.90
CA ALA A 312 -14.13 17.21 22.10
C ALA A 312 -13.17 17.06 23.30
N LYS A 313 -12.28 16.05 23.28
CA LYS A 313 -11.32 15.77 24.36
C LYS A 313 -9.91 16.31 24.06
N ARG A 314 -9.68 16.94 22.91
CA ARG A 314 -8.34 17.41 22.51
C ARG A 314 -8.02 18.73 23.19
N SER A 315 -6.86 18.81 23.84
CA SER A 315 -6.37 20.08 24.39
C SER A 315 -5.79 20.96 23.29
N ARG A 316 -5.91 22.28 23.46
CA ARG A 316 -5.31 23.28 22.54
C ARG A 316 -3.81 23.04 22.37
N ASP A 317 -3.09 22.82 23.47
CA ASP A 317 -1.64 22.58 23.45
C ASP A 317 -1.26 21.33 22.66
N ALA A 318 -2.05 20.24 22.75
CA ALA A 318 -1.79 19.03 21.98
C ALA A 318 -1.98 19.27 20.48
N VAL A 319 -3.02 20.01 20.11
CA VAL A 319 -3.30 20.38 18.72
C VAL A 319 -2.21 21.31 18.16
N GLU A 320 -1.75 22.28 18.95
CA GLU A 320 -0.67 23.19 18.54
C GLU A 320 0.66 22.46 18.34
N ARG A 321 1.02 21.54 19.26
CA ARG A 321 2.19 20.66 19.06
C ARG A 321 2.05 19.82 17.79
N ALA A 322 0.87 19.26 17.52
CA ALA A 322 0.64 18.49 16.30
C ALA A 322 0.77 19.35 15.04
N ARG A 323 0.27 20.60 15.05
CA ARG A 323 0.44 21.56 13.95
C ARG A 323 1.91 21.90 13.68
N ASN A 324 2.69 22.10 14.74
CA ASN A 324 4.12 22.38 14.60
C ASN A 324 4.87 21.19 13.98
N THR A 325 4.61 19.96 14.46
CA THR A 325 5.19 18.75 13.89
C THR A 325 4.75 18.53 12.44
N TYR A 326 3.46 18.69 12.15
CA TYR A 326 2.94 18.55 10.79
C TYR A 326 3.54 19.58 9.83
N GLY A 327 3.64 20.85 10.24
CA GLY A 327 4.25 21.90 9.45
C GLY A 327 5.73 21.63 9.15
N MET A 328 6.48 21.07 10.10
CA MET A 328 7.87 20.62 9.86
C MET A 328 7.93 19.51 8.81
N MET A 329 7.03 18.52 8.91
CA MET A 329 6.94 17.42 7.94
C MET A 329 6.58 17.90 6.53
N GLN A 330 5.75 18.94 6.39
CA GLN A 330 5.41 19.53 5.08
C GLN A 330 6.59 20.24 4.38
N ARG A 331 7.64 20.60 5.13
CA ARG A 331 8.85 21.23 4.61
C ARG A 331 9.98 20.24 4.30
N THR A 332 9.74 18.93 4.52
CA THR A 332 10.71 17.84 4.39
C THR A 332 10.56 17.16 3.03
#